data_AF-A0A8C3U7H5-F1
#
_entry.id   AF-A0A8C3U7H5-F1
#
_cell.length_a   1.000
_cell.length_b   1.000
_cell.length_c   1.000
_cell.angle_alpha   90.00
_cell.angle_beta   90.00
_cell.angle_gamma   90.00
#
_symmetry.space_group_name_H-M   'P 1'
#
loop_
_entity.id
_entity.type
_entity.pdbx_description
1 polymer ?
#
loop_
_entity_poly.entity_id
_entity_poly.type
_entity_poly.pdbx_seq_one_letter_code
_entity_poly.pdbx_strand_id
1 'polypeptide(L)'
;MLRELRRRWGSYKYRFVPWLALNLRRQRRTLRYVPESSQDKIIADEDVFETLLKTFKALFINDFSRQADILAVLPEVKCQYLELLTVEQKQSEVNSCNHQGQRVFSPEEVLFNTLGFTVSRHRSSLVSAGTGVFVTKGFVPKGTVVSMYPGALMESLLMGTIKDSQDQCTGLAAEEINLALFK
;
A
#
# COMPACT_ATOMS: atom_id res chain seq x y z
N MET A 1 47.39 -13.04 6.63
CA MET A 1 46.28 -12.79 7.56
C MET A 1 45.97 -11.30 7.73
N LEU A 2 46.86 -10.47 8.29
CA LEU A 2 46.61 -9.03 8.53
C LEU A 2 46.47 -8.17 7.26
N ARG A 3 47.15 -8.52 6.16
CA ARG A 3 47.06 -7.82 4.87
C ARG A 3 45.68 -7.97 4.21
N GLU A 4 45.14 -9.19 4.15
CA GLU A 4 43.78 -9.46 3.67
C GLU A 4 42.71 -8.73 4.51
N LEU A 5 42.87 -8.73 5.84
CA LEU A 5 41.98 -7.98 6.73
C LEU A 5 42.02 -6.47 6.45
N ARG A 6 43.21 -5.90 6.23
CA ARG A 6 43.37 -4.48 5.89
C ARG A 6 42.75 -4.15 4.52
N ARG A 7 42.87 -5.04 3.52
CA ARG A 7 42.28 -4.86 2.18
C ARG A 7 40.75 -4.90 2.24
N ARG A 8 40.19 -5.88 2.97
CA ARG A 8 38.75 -5.97 3.22
C ARG A 8 38.24 -4.75 4.01
N TRP A 9 38.97 -4.32 5.04
CA TRP A 9 38.63 -3.11 5.80
C TRP A 9 38.61 -1.84 4.93
N GLY A 10 39.53 -1.72 3.97
CA GLY A 10 39.51 -0.63 2.99
C GLY A 10 38.20 -0.54 2.19
N SER A 11 37.59 -1.68 1.87
CA SER A 11 36.27 -1.74 1.20
C SER A 11 35.11 -1.41 2.15
N TYR A 12 35.26 -1.64 3.46
CA TYR A 12 34.22 -1.40 4.46
C TYR A 12 34.31 -0.03 5.13
N LYS A 13 35.46 0.67 5.06
CA LYS A 13 35.71 1.94 5.77
C LYS A 13 34.67 3.03 5.50
N TYR A 14 34.09 3.05 4.31
CA TYR A 14 33.06 4.03 3.89
C TYR A 14 31.64 3.46 3.88
N ARG A 15 31.48 2.18 4.22
CA ARG A 15 30.18 1.55 4.39
C ARG A 15 29.75 1.70 5.84
N PHE A 16 28.46 1.60 6.14
CA PHE A 16 27.97 1.69 7.52
C PHE A 16 28.41 0.53 8.43
N VAL A 17 29.15 -0.45 7.90
CA VAL A 17 29.53 -1.70 8.58
C VAL A 17 30.50 -1.49 9.75
N PRO A 18 31.56 -0.66 9.68
CA PRO A 18 32.41 -0.34 10.83
C PRO A 18 31.63 0.33 11.97
N TRP A 19 30.74 1.27 11.63
CA TRP A 19 29.86 1.93 12.60
C TRP A 19 28.85 0.93 13.19
N LEU A 20 28.27 0.06 12.37
CA LEU A 20 27.34 -0.98 12.79
C LEU A 20 28.01 -2.00 13.70
N ALA A 21 29.22 -2.48 13.39
CA ALA A 21 29.96 -3.44 14.20
C ALA A 21 30.34 -2.88 15.58
N LEU A 22 30.74 -1.60 15.64
CA LEU A 22 31.03 -0.90 16.89
C LEU A 22 29.76 -0.64 17.71
N ASN A 23 28.63 -0.31 17.07
CA ASN A 23 27.37 -0.07 17.76
C ASN A 23 26.65 -1.36 18.17
N LEU A 24 26.72 -2.46 17.40
CA LEU A 24 26.14 -3.76 17.78
C LEU A 24 26.76 -4.32 19.08
N ARG A 25 28.05 -4.06 19.33
CA ARG A 25 28.71 -4.46 20.58
C ARG A 25 28.38 -3.57 21.76
N ARG A 26 28.32 -2.25 21.55
CA ARG A 26 28.03 -1.26 22.62
C ARG A 26 26.55 -1.21 22.96
N GLN A 27 25.73 -1.49 21.99
CA GLN A 27 24.30 -1.41 22.10
C GLN A 27 23.78 -2.84 22.04
N ARG A 28 23.62 -3.47 23.21
CA ARG A 28 22.49 -4.39 23.45
C ARG A 28 21.18 -3.59 23.30
N ARG A 29 21.00 -2.92 22.16
CA ARG A 29 19.77 -2.21 21.80
C ARG A 29 18.73 -3.30 21.84
N THR A 30 17.65 -3.02 22.54
CA THR A 30 16.39 -3.75 22.47
C THR A 30 16.14 -4.13 21.01
N LEU A 31 16.58 -5.34 20.62
CA LEU A 31 16.12 -5.98 19.41
C LEU A 31 14.61 -6.01 19.62
N ARG A 32 13.88 -5.27 18.78
CA ARG A 32 12.43 -5.26 18.84
C ARG A 32 12.01 -6.66 18.41
N TYR A 33 11.87 -7.53 19.39
CA TYR A 33 11.29 -8.85 19.21
C TYR A 33 9.79 -8.62 19.13
N VAL A 34 9.25 -8.82 17.94
CA VAL A 34 7.81 -8.85 17.72
C VAL A 34 7.43 -10.34 17.72
N PRO A 35 6.68 -10.83 18.72
CA PRO A 35 6.32 -12.25 18.83
C PRO A 35 5.55 -12.74 17.61
N GLU A 36 4.66 -11.90 17.08
CA GLU A 36 3.82 -12.18 15.92
C GLU A 36 3.67 -10.91 15.07
N SER A 37 3.65 -11.05 13.75
CA SER A 37 3.51 -9.91 12.83
C SER A 37 2.21 -9.12 13.02
N SER A 38 1.17 -9.74 13.60
CA SER A 38 -0.09 -9.11 14.03
C SER A 38 0.12 -8.03 15.10
N GLN A 39 1.11 -8.20 15.98
CA GLN A 39 1.39 -7.30 17.10
C GLN A 39 2.19 -6.05 16.70
N ASP A 40 2.68 -5.99 15.45
CA ASP A 40 3.35 -4.80 14.90
C ASP A 40 2.40 -3.88 14.10
N LYS A 41 1.21 -4.39 13.73
CA LYS A 41 0.26 -3.65 12.90
C LYS A 41 -0.51 -2.63 13.73
N ILE A 42 -0.46 -1.37 13.29
CA ILE A 42 -1.19 -0.25 13.90
C ILE A 42 -2.64 -0.21 13.40
N ILE A 43 -2.90 -0.77 12.22
CA ILE A 43 -4.18 -0.79 11.52
C ILE A 43 -4.40 -2.22 11.03
N ALA A 44 -5.63 -2.74 11.13
CA ALA A 44 -5.97 -4.08 10.64
C ALA A 44 -5.89 -4.15 9.10
N ASP A 45 -5.59 -5.32 8.55
CA ASP A 45 -5.47 -5.49 7.10
C ASP A 45 -6.82 -5.27 6.41
N GLU A 46 -7.91 -5.62 7.08
CA GLU A 46 -9.29 -5.43 6.62
C GLU A 46 -9.59 -3.94 6.42
N ASP A 47 -9.28 -3.09 7.40
CA ASP A 47 -9.49 -1.64 7.32
C ASP A 47 -8.66 -1.02 6.18
N VAL A 48 -7.44 -1.53 6.00
CA VAL A 48 -6.52 -1.12 4.93
C VAL A 48 -7.09 -1.48 3.56
N PHE A 49 -7.55 -2.72 3.43
CA PHE A 49 -8.15 -3.23 2.20
C PHE A 49 -9.45 -2.49 1.86
N GLU A 50 -10.33 -2.29 2.84
CA GLU A 50 -11.58 -1.54 2.67
C GLU A 50 -11.31 -0.09 2.23
N THR A 51 -10.37 0.59 2.88
CA THR A 51 -10.02 1.98 2.52
C THR A 51 -9.49 2.06 1.09
N LEU A 52 -8.61 1.12 0.72
CA LEU A 52 -8.02 1.06 -0.62
C LEU A 52 -9.10 0.77 -1.67
N LEU A 53 -9.96 -0.21 -1.42
CA LEU A 53 -11.04 -0.61 -2.31
C LEU A 53 -12.04 0.54 -2.50
N LYS A 54 -12.45 1.20 -1.42
CA LYS A 54 -13.35 2.36 -1.46
C LYS A 54 -12.76 3.49 -2.31
N THR A 55 -11.47 3.80 -2.11
CA THR A 55 -10.78 4.87 -2.82
C THR A 55 -10.65 4.57 -4.31
N PHE A 56 -10.21 3.36 -4.66
CA PHE A 56 -10.08 2.97 -6.07
C PHE A 56 -11.42 2.87 -6.77
N LYS A 57 -12.47 2.36 -6.11
CA LYS A 57 -13.83 2.36 -6.66
C LYS A 57 -14.30 3.77 -7.01
N ALA A 58 -14.14 4.72 -6.09
CA ALA A 58 -14.54 6.10 -6.31
C ALA A 58 -13.75 6.76 -7.46
N LEU A 59 -12.43 6.54 -7.53
CA LEU A 59 -11.59 7.05 -8.63
C LEU A 59 -11.95 6.42 -9.98
N PHE A 60 -12.24 5.13 -9.98
CA PHE A 60 -12.60 4.36 -11.17
C PHE A 60 -13.94 4.82 -11.73
N ILE A 61 -14.96 4.94 -10.87
CA ILE A 61 -16.30 5.41 -11.22
C ILE A 61 -16.25 6.85 -11.77
N ASN A 62 -15.45 7.72 -11.14
CA ASN A 62 -15.31 9.11 -11.55
C ASN A 62 -14.78 9.28 -12.98
N ASP A 63 -13.90 8.40 -13.45
CA ASP A 63 -13.31 8.46 -14.79
C ASP A 63 -13.62 7.22 -15.65
N PHE A 64 -14.78 6.61 -15.42
CA PHE A 64 -15.18 5.34 -16.03
C PHE A 64 -15.14 5.38 -17.57
N SER A 65 -15.55 6.50 -18.16
CA SER A 65 -15.58 6.68 -19.62
C SER A 65 -14.18 6.61 -20.23
N ARG A 66 -13.14 7.10 -19.55
CA ARG A 66 -11.75 7.02 -20.00
C ARG A 66 -11.10 5.67 -19.72
N GLN A 67 -11.71 4.85 -18.86
CA GLN A 67 -11.24 3.51 -18.50
C GLN A 67 -11.99 2.39 -19.25
N ALA A 68 -12.96 2.75 -20.09
CA ALA A 68 -13.74 1.82 -20.90
C ALA A 68 -12.86 0.93 -21.82
N ASP A 69 -11.74 1.45 -22.30
CA ASP A 69 -10.78 0.71 -23.14
C ASP A 69 -10.07 -0.39 -22.36
N ILE A 70 -9.71 -0.16 -21.09
CA ILE A 70 -9.11 -1.18 -20.21
C ILE A 70 -10.15 -2.25 -19.89
N LEU A 71 -11.40 -1.86 -19.65
CA LEU A 71 -12.51 -2.78 -19.38
C LEU A 71 -12.92 -3.60 -20.59
N ALA A 72 -12.64 -3.14 -21.81
CA ALA A 72 -12.86 -3.93 -23.02
C ALA A 72 -11.98 -5.19 -23.05
N VAL A 73 -10.83 -5.16 -22.36
CA VAL A 73 -9.89 -6.28 -22.25
C VAL A 73 -10.17 -7.17 -21.03
N LEU A 74 -10.97 -6.69 -20.06
CA LEU A 74 -11.31 -7.39 -18.82
C LEU A 74 -12.83 -7.43 -18.60
N PRO A 75 -13.57 -8.25 -19.39
CA PRO A 75 -15.03 -8.26 -19.39
C PRO A 75 -15.63 -8.70 -18.05
N GLU A 76 -14.98 -9.58 -17.28
CA GLU A 76 -15.47 -10.00 -15.97
C GLU A 76 -15.50 -8.83 -14.96
N VAL A 77 -14.49 -7.96 -15.03
CA VAL A 77 -14.34 -6.80 -14.13
C VAL A 77 -15.36 -5.72 -14.49
N LYS A 78 -15.67 -5.57 -15.78
CA LYS A 78 -16.63 -4.59 -16.29
C LYS A 78 -18.01 -4.74 -15.64
N CYS A 79 -18.53 -5.96 -15.53
CA CYS A 79 -19.85 -6.21 -14.96
C CYS A 79 -19.95 -5.79 -13.48
N GLN A 80 -18.91 -6.08 -12.68
CA GLN A 80 -18.88 -5.73 -11.25
C GLN A 80 -18.93 -4.20 -11.03
N TYR A 81 -18.18 -3.43 -11.83
CA TYR A 81 -18.19 -1.98 -11.72
C TYR A 81 -19.46 -1.35 -12.30
N LEU A 82 -20.04 -1.93 -13.36
CA LEU A 82 -21.33 -1.49 -13.90
C LEU A 82 -22.47 -1.67 -12.88
N GLU A 83 -22.50 -2.79 -12.15
CA GLU A 83 -23.46 -2.99 -11.07
C GLU A 83 -23.29 -1.93 -9.97
N LEU A 84 -22.05 -1.64 -9.54
CA LEU A 84 -21.78 -0.60 -8.54
C LEU A 84 -22.20 0.80 -8.99
N LEU A 85 -22.00 1.14 -10.27
CA LEU A 85 -22.48 2.40 -10.86
C LEU A 85 -24.00 2.56 -10.77
N THR A 86 -24.75 1.48 -10.99
CA THR A 86 -26.23 1.52 -10.90
C THR A 86 -26.73 1.68 -9.46
N VAL A 87 -25.95 1.26 -8.46
CA VAL A 87 -26.31 1.39 -7.04
C VAL A 87 -26.01 2.78 -6.50
N GLU A 88 -24.86 3.37 -6.84
CA GLU A 88 -24.51 4.73 -6.38
C GLU A 88 -25.39 5.81 -7.01
N GLN A 89 -25.80 5.65 -8.28
CA GLN A 89 -26.70 6.59 -8.94
C GLN A 89 -28.08 6.67 -8.24
N LYS A 90 -28.60 5.54 -7.72
CA LYS A 90 -29.88 5.52 -6.98
C LYS A 90 -29.83 6.20 -5.62
N GLN A 91 -28.65 6.30 -4.98
CA GLN A 91 -28.51 6.99 -3.69
C GLN A 91 -28.35 8.51 -3.85
N SER A 92 -27.87 8.97 -5.01
CA SER A 92 -27.70 10.40 -5.31
C SER A 92 -28.99 11.10 -5.77
N GLU A 93 -29.98 10.36 -6.30
CA GLU A 93 -31.25 10.92 -6.79
C GLU A 93 -32.18 11.49 -5.70
N VAL A 94 -31.90 11.29 -4.41
CA VAL A 94 -32.72 11.88 -3.33
C VAL A 94 -32.37 13.34 -3.05
N ASN A 95 -31.20 13.84 -3.49
CA ASN A 95 -30.79 15.22 -3.26
C ASN A 95 -30.33 15.94 -4.53
N SER A 96 -31.28 16.66 -5.12
CA SER A 96 -31.13 17.81 -6.04
C SER A 96 -31.27 17.55 -7.53
N CYS A 97 -32.38 18.05 -8.05
CA CYS A 97 -32.60 18.40 -9.44
C CYS A 97 -31.64 19.51 -9.90
N ASN A 98 -30.94 19.28 -11.02
CA ASN A 98 -30.78 20.17 -12.18
C ASN A 98 -29.65 19.63 -13.11
N HIS A 99 -29.87 19.76 -14.41
CA HIS A 99 -28.97 19.34 -15.49
C HIS A 99 -27.47 19.52 -15.21
N GLN A 100 -26.72 18.43 -15.10
CA GLN A 100 -25.26 18.47 -15.22
C GLN A 100 -24.76 17.18 -15.87
N GLY A 101 -24.21 17.30 -17.08
CA GLY A 101 -23.45 16.21 -17.71
C GLY A 101 -22.39 15.71 -16.73
N GLN A 102 -22.12 14.40 -16.73
CA GLN A 102 -21.19 13.71 -15.82
C GLN A 102 -19.95 14.57 -15.57
N ARG A 103 -19.93 15.30 -14.45
CA ARG A 103 -18.82 16.18 -14.10
C ARG A 103 -17.75 15.29 -13.51
N VAL A 104 -16.71 15.00 -14.29
CA VAL A 104 -15.51 14.33 -13.80
C VAL A 104 -14.86 15.25 -12.76
N PHE A 105 -14.81 14.79 -11.52
CA PHE A 105 -14.15 15.50 -10.43
C PHE A 105 -12.63 15.33 -10.54
N SER A 106 -11.89 16.29 -10.00
CA SER A 106 -10.44 16.13 -9.85
C SER A 106 -10.12 15.01 -8.86
N PRO A 107 -8.98 14.30 -8.98
CA PRO A 107 -8.62 13.24 -8.02
C PRO A 107 -8.61 13.71 -6.56
N GLU A 108 -8.25 14.98 -6.36
CA GLU A 108 -8.25 15.65 -5.05
C GLU A 108 -9.66 15.76 -4.45
N GLU A 109 -10.65 16.14 -5.28
CA GLU A 109 -12.06 16.19 -4.89
C GLU A 109 -12.65 14.80 -4.65
N VAL A 110 -12.32 13.82 -5.50
CA VAL A 110 -12.75 12.43 -5.30
C VAL A 110 -12.23 11.90 -3.96
N LEU A 111 -10.95 12.13 -3.66
CA LEU A 111 -10.35 11.71 -2.39
C LEU A 111 -11.03 12.39 -1.20
N PHE A 112 -11.28 13.71 -1.30
CA PHE A 112 -12.00 14.46 -0.27
C PHE A 112 -13.40 13.91 -0.02
N ASN A 113 -14.17 13.68 -1.08
CA ASN A 113 -15.54 13.20 -0.98
C ASN A 113 -15.60 11.75 -0.45
N THR A 114 -14.56 10.96 -0.71
CA THR A 114 -14.51 9.54 -0.33
C THR A 114 -14.01 9.32 1.09
N LEU A 115 -12.94 10.03 1.49
CA LEU A 115 -12.22 9.82 2.75
C LEU A 115 -12.35 10.99 3.73
N GLY A 116 -12.92 12.12 3.31
CA GLY A 116 -13.05 13.33 4.14
C GLY A 116 -11.79 14.18 4.20
N PHE A 117 -10.74 13.83 3.45
CA PHE A 117 -9.50 14.61 3.36
C PHE A 117 -8.82 14.48 2.00
N THR A 118 -7.93 15.42 1.70
CA THR A 118 -7.09 15.41 0.49
C THR A 118 -5.64 15.61 0.88
N VAL A 119 -4.74 14.92 0.17
CA VAL A 119 -3.30 15.13 0.28
C VAL A 119 -2.72 15.65 -1.02
N SER A 120 -1.76 16.57 -0.92
CA SER A 120 -1.05 17.12 -2.08
C SER A 120 0.41 17.44 -1.75
N ARG A 121 1.23 17.52 -2.80
CA ARG A 121 2.67 17.80 -2.66
C ARG A 121 2.89 19.30 -2.49
N HIS A 122 3.60 19.71 -1.44
CA HIS A 122 3.97 21.11 -1.22
C HIS A 122 5.44 21.25 -0.82
N ARG A 123 5.99 22.45 -0.99
CA ARG A 123 7.34 22.76 -0.50
C ARG A 123 7.36 22.65 1.02
N SER A 124 8.42 22.02 1.53
CA SER A 124 8.62 21.94 2.97
C SER A 124 8.85 23.33 3.57
N SER A 125 8.32 23.56 4.77
CA SER A 125 8.65 24.73 5.57
C SER A 125 10.07 24.67 6.14
N LEU A 126 10.66 23.47 6.20
CA LEU A 126 12.03 23.28 6.65
C LEU A 126 13.02 23.60 5.51
N VAL A 127 14.00 24.45 5.82
CA VAL A 127 15.06 24.85 4.89
C VAL A 127 15.78 23.62 4.36
N SER A 128 15.96 23.55 3.04
CA SER A 128 16.64 22.46 2.32
C SER A 128 15.97 21.06 2.39
N ALA A 129 14.73 20.95 2.90
CA ALA A 129 14.04 19.65 3.00
C ALA A 129 13.25 19.24 1.74
N GLY A 130 13.23 20.07 0.70
CA GLY A 130 12.60 19.73 -0.58
C GLY A 130 11.07 19.83 -0.57
N THR A 131 10.39 18.78 -1.02
CA THR A 131 8.92 18.73 -1.20
C THR A 131 8.34 17.60 -0.37
N GLY A 132 7.39 17.93 0.49
CA GLY A 132 6.64 16.97 1.30
C GLY A 132 5.24 16.69 0.76
N VAL A 133 4.51 15.81 1.43
CA VAL A 133 3.07 15.55 1.21
C VAL A 133 2.31 16.07 2.43
N PHE A 134 1.28 16.87 2.19
CA PHE A 134 0.52 17.55 3.23
C PHE A 134 -0.96 17.29 3.04
N VAL A 135 -1.69 17.19 4.15
CA VAL A 135 -3.15 17.26 4.13
C VAL A 135 -3.53 18.71 3.84
N THR A 136 -4.20 18.95 2.72
CA THR A 136 -4.56 20.31 2.27
C THR A 136 -6.03 20.63 2.47
N LYS A 137 -6.87 19.61 2.56
CA LYS A 137 -8.29 19.75 2.82
C LYS A 137 -8.75 18.65 3.76
N GLY A 138 -9.66 18.96 4.67
CA GLY A 138 -10.24 18.01 5.61
C GLY A 138 -9.35 17.70 6.80
N PHE A 139 -9.64 16.58 7.46
CA PHE A 139 -8.96 16.14 8.68
C PHE A 139 -8.72 14.64 8.64
N VAL A 140 -7.57 14.20 9.16
CA VAL A 140 -7.18 12.78 9.22
C VAL A 140 -7.18 12.35 10.69
N PRO A 141 -8.17 11.56 11.14
CA PRO A 141 -8.17 10.97 12.47
C PRO A 141 -6.97 10.04 12.72
N LYS A 142 -6.66 9.81 13.99
CA LYS A 142 -5.65 8.81 14.37
C LYS A 142 -6.14 7.42 13.94
N GLY A 143 -5.24 6.64 13.33
CA GLY A 143 -5.55 5.29 12.84
C GLY A 143 -6.09 5.24 11.41
N THR A 144 -6.23 6.39 10.74
CA THR A 144 -6.66 6.44 9.34
C THR A 144 -5.51 6.13 8.38
N VAL A 145 -5.81 5.32 7.36
CA VAL A 145 -4.88 5.03 6.25
C VAL A 145 -4.81 6.24 5.32
N VAL A 146 -3.61 6.81 5.16
CA VAL A 146 -3.39 8.02 4.33
C VAL A 146 -2.64 7.69 3.05
N SER A 147 -1.58 6.88 3.14
CA SER A 147 -0.74 6.52 2.00
C SER A 147 -0.10 5.18 2.23
N MET A 148 -0.01 4.38 1.17
CA MET A 148 0.88 3.23 1.13
C MET A 148 2.18 3.61 0.45
N TYR A 149 3.29 3.06 0.93
CA TYR A 149 4.56 3.15 0.24
C TYR A 149 4.73 1.87 -0.59
N PRO A 150 4.46 1.91 -1.91
CA PRO A 150 4.78 0.77 -2.76
C PRO A 150 6.31 0.65 -2.82
N GLY A 151 6.85 -0.34 -2.11
CA GLY A 151 8.27 -0.67 -2.19
C GLY A 151 8.63 -1.22 -3.56
N ALA A 152 9.93 -1.20 -3.90
CA ALA A 152 10.42 -2.02 -5.00
C ALA A 152 10.38 -3.49 -4.56
N LEU A 153 9.53 -4.30 -5.21
CA LEU A 153 9.55 -5.74 -5.05
C LEU A 153 10.85 -6.26 -5.69
N MET A 154 11.84 -6.56 -4.85
CA MET A 154 13.07 -7.22 -5.30
C MET A 154 12.79 -8.72 -5.38
N GLU A 155 12.88 -9.29 -6.57
CA GLU A 155 12.60 -10.71 -6.89
C GLU A 155 13.39 -11.69 -6.00
N SER A 156 14.59 -11.30 -5.55
CA SER A 156 15.41 -12.10 -4.64
C SER A 156 14.88 -12.17 -3.20
N LEU A 157 14.06 -11.22 -2.75
CA LEU A 157 13.45 -11.26 -1.42
C LEU A 157 12.24 -12.21 -1.38
N LEU A 158 11.48 -12.24 -2.49
CA LEU A 158 10.30 -13.10 -2.67
C LEU A 158 10.64 -14.59 -2.57
N MET A 159 11.77 -14.99 -3.18
CA MET A 159 12.26 -16.37 -3.14
C MET A 159 12.68 -16.87 -1.75
N GLY A 160 13.04 -15.96 -0.83
CA GLY A 160 13.34 -16.31 0.56
C GLY A 160 12.06 -16.55 1.38
N THR A 161 11.09 -15.63 1.28
CA THR A 161 9.82 -15.70 2.01
C THR A 161 8.93 -16.87 1.59
N ILE A 162 8.97 -17.28 0.31
CA ILE A 162 8.21 -18.44 -0.17
C ILE A 162 8.81 -19.76 0.35
N LYS A 163 10.13 -19.84 0.50
CA LYS A 163 10.79 -21.02 1.08
C LYS A 163 10.50 -21.19 2.57
N ASP A 164 10.57 -20.10 3.33
CA ASP A 164 10.28 -20.12 4.76
C ASP A 164 8.80 -20.47 5.06
N SER A 165 7.87 -20.13 4.15
CA SER A 165 6.45 -20.51 4.26
C SER A 165 6.16 -21.96 3.87
N GLN A 166 7.00 -22.58 3.01
CA GLN A 166 6.87 -24.01 2.66
C GLN A 166 7.41 -24.92 3.76
N ASP A 167 8.48 -24.53 4.45
CA ASP A 167 9.07 -25.35 5.53
C ASP A 167 8.18 -25.39 6.80
N GLN A 168 7.26 -24.43 6.99
CA GLN A 168 6.35 -24.41 8.13
C GLN A 168 5.02 -25.16 7.90
N CYS A 169 4.63 -25.45 6.64
CA CYS A 169 3.36 -26.08 6.28
C CYS A 169 3.47 -27.59 5.95
N THR A 170 4.66 -28.19 5.99
CA THR A 170 4.89 -29.62 5.69
C THR A 170 4.50 -30.57 6.84
N GLY A 171 3.63 -30.13 7.75
CA GLY A 171 3.16 -30.94 8.87
C GLY A 171 1.81 -31.64 8.67
N LEU A 172 0.78 -30.97 8.14
CA LEU A 172 -0.59 -31.45 8.38
C LEU A 172 -1.65 -31.18 7.27
N ALA A 173 -1.30 -30.70 6.07
CA ALA A 173 -2.34 -30.36 5.07
C ALA A 173 -2.02 -30.78 3.63
N ALA A 174 -1.25 -31.85 3.43
CA ALA A 174 -0.87 -32.32 2.09
C ALA A 174 -1.99 -33.09 1.34
N GLU A 175 -3.14 -33.34 1.95
CA GLU A 175 -4.21 -34.15 1.31
C GLU A 175 -5.44 -33.36 0.82
N GLU A 176 -5.70 -32.14 1.29
CA GLU A 176 -6.93 -31.43 0.92
C GLU A 176 -6.80 -30.46 -0.27
N ILE A 177 -5.58 -30.06 -0.67
CA ILE A 177 -5.42 -29.03 -1.71
C ILE A 177 -5.57 -29.60 -3.14
N ASN A 178 -5.37 -30.91 -3.34
CA ASN A 178 -5.41 -31.50 -4.69
C ASN A 178 -6.82 -31.64 -5.30
N LEU A 179 -7.90 -31.41 -4.53
CA LEU A 179 -9.27 -31.58 -5.05
C LEU A 179 -9.91 -30.28 -5.58
N ALA A 180 -9.30 -29.11 -5.34
CA ALA A 180 -9.92 -27.81 -5.69
C ALA A 180 -9.37 -27.15 -6.97
N LEU A 181 -8.38 -27.73 -7.65
CA LEU A 181 -7.78 -27.15 -8.86
C LEU A 181 -8.10 -27.87 -10.18
N PHE A 182 -8.88 -28.95 -10.13
CA PHE A 182 -9.49 -29.54 -11.32
C PHE A 182 -10.93 -29.97 -11.04
N LYS A 183 -11.84 -28.99 -11.00
CA LYS A 183 -13.23 -29.09 -11.47
C LYS A 183 -13.85 -27.70 -11.59
#